data_AF-A0A8S2GFB5-F1
#
_entry.id   AF-A0A8S2GFB5-F1
#
_cell.length_a   1.000
_cell.length_b   1.000
_cell.length_c   1.000
_cell.angle_alpha   90.00
_cell.angle_beta   90.00
_cell.angle_gamma   90.00
#
_symmetry.space_group_name_H-M   'P 1'
#
loop_
_entity.id
_entity.type
_entity.pdbx_description
1 polymer ?
#
loop_
_entity_poly.entity_id
_entity_poly.type
_entity_poly.pdbx_seq_one_letter_code
_entity_poly.pdbx_strand_id
1 'polypeptide(L)'
;MICRVFGLIGEKAAKDFIIELLATTLEEDDLFMKLEACVAVGKMGKEAATESVIKALVAAVGHENYNVNREACIALGRIAENQTIMDVINALNMALESLDDNVQREACIALGRIGEAAARKNVIEALTKTLRSQNDDVRREACVALGKLDGNGVRDDVVKALTFALRDVIDDVSAMACKALNKMGEKVISDLIQELMLAAENLNHNVQREACIALGRIGERAAKREVVETLIRASKSSNDDVKREACIALTKLDDEATRENVIWALIAIVADSNGSVLCEVRIALRDICEKTAVNNVIRGKLAEIGDKNDDVRREACIALGKLSGERLMSNVIGGLIVALEDENDGVKAAACEALGIMGEKAGRDNAIRVLMHVIWINPVVRDVACEGLVKIGQNTAVAAVIKGLLCLKDSELVAKLLRKILISSPSLSHIDSNTLSKLFEFSNDYHDWWRFRDIPLEKMIIAYRDTKVVGWCSIIVLYSQITGRAVTIMEQKIIIYGNDMKTTVSMPTCELCDDLLRTFSNHRTSFFAYDKIASDGIGETLVKSRICTVM
;
A
#
# COMPACT_ATOMS: atom_id res chain seq x y z
N MET A 1 10.85 -50.28 -9.22
CA MET A 1 11.75 -49.23 -9.78
C MET A 1 11.11 -48.45 -10.93
N ILE A 2 10.41 -49.12 -11.85
CA ILE A 2 9.76 -48.48 -13.02
C ILE A 2 8.65 -47.49 -12.62
N CYS A 3 7.75 -47.85 -11.69
CA CYS A 3 6.66 -46.96 -11.23
C CYS A 3 7.19 -45.63 -10.67
N ARG A 4 8.27 -45.68 -9.90
CA ARG A 4 8.93 -44.49 -9.34
C ARG A 4 9.43 -43.53 -10.42
N VAL A 5 9.97 -44.06 -11.52
CA VAL A 5 10.43 -43.25 -12.66
C VAL A 5 9.24 -42.56 -13.32
N PHE A 6 8.13 -43.26 -13.54
CA PHE A 6 6.91 -42.64 -14.08
C PHE A 6 6.35 -41.56 -13.15
N GLY A 7 6.36 -41.80 -11.84
CA GLY A 7 5.98 -40.79 -10.86
C GLY A 7 6.86 -39.53 -10.91
N LEU A 8 8.17 -39.65 -11.16
CA LEU A 8 9.04 -38.48 -11.31
C LEU A 8 8.77 -37.67 -12.58
N ILE A 9 8.33 -38.34 -13.65
CA ILE A 9 7.93 -37.68 -14.90
C ILE A 9 6.57 -36.97 -14.75
N GLY A 10 5.68 -37.48 -13.88
CA GLY A 10 4.41 -36.87 -13.53
C GLY A 10 3.39 -36.94 -14.67
N GLU A 11 2.61 -35.88 -14.86
CA GLU A 11 1.57 -35.76 -15.90
C GLU A 11 2.06 -36.16 -17.31
N LYS A 12 3.32 -35.86 -17.65
CA LYS A 12 3.89 -36.18 -18.96
C LYS A 12 4.09 -37.68 -19.21
N ALA A 13 4.04 -38.51 -18.17
CA ALA A 13 4.08 -39.96 -18.29
C ALA A 13 2.71 -40.59 -18.58
N ALA A 14 1.63 -39.81 -18.56
CA ALA A 14 0.26 -40.29 -18.79
C ALA A 14 0.02 -40.63 -20.26
N LYS A 15 0.56 -41.77 -20.68
CA LYS A 15 0.28 -42.43 -21.95
C LYS A 15 -0.50 -43.71 -21.67
N ASP A 16 -1.42 -44.06 -22.57
CA ASP A 16 -2.33 -45.21 -22.40
C ASP A 16 -1.62 -46.49 -21.94
N PHE A 17 -0.50 -46.85 -22.57
CA PHE A 17 0.27 -48.04 -22.20
C PHE A 17 0.83 -47.99 -20.77
N ILE A 18 1.28 -46.81 -20.32
CA ILE A 18 1.81 -46.62 -18.96
C ILE A 18 0.67 -46.65 -17.95
N ILE A 19 -0.48 -46.08 -18.28
CA ILE A 19 -1.67 -46.09 -17.42
C ILE A 19 -2.17 -47.52 -17.21
N GLU A 20 -2.28 -48.31 -18.29
CA GLU A 20 -2.70 -49.72 -18.20
C GLU A 20 -1.68 -50.58 -17.44
N LEU A 21 -0.38 -50.35 -17.62
CA LEU A 21 0.66 -51.01 -16.84
C LEU A 21 0.56 -50.68 -15.34
N LEU A 22 0.26 -49.42 -14.99
CA LEU A 22 0.09 -49.03 -13.59
C LEU A 22 -1.21 -49.58 -13.01
N ALA A 23 -2.29 -49.67 -13.79
CA ALA A 23 -3.54 -50.30 -13.38
C ALA A 23 -3.34 -51.77 -13.02
N THR A 24 -2.62 -52.54 -13.85
CA THR A 24 -2.31 -53.94 -13.53
C THR A 24 -1.39 -54.07 -12.32
N THR A 25 -0.38 -53.20 -12.20
CA THR A 25 0.53 -53.18 -11.04
C THR A 25 -0.21 -52.90 -9.72
N LEU A 26 -1.29 -52.11 -9.76
CA LEU A 26 -2.13 -51.84 -8.58
C LEU A 26 -2.92 -53.06 -8.11
N GLU A 27 -3.13 -54.06 -8.97
CA GLU A 27 -3.84 -55.30 -8.62
C GLU A 27 -2.89 -56.37 -8.07
N GLU A 28 -1.59 -56.30 -8.37
CA GLU A 28 -0.57 -57.26 -7.93
C GLU A 28 -0.40 -57.32 -6.40
N ASP A 29 -0.11 -58.49 -5.83
CA ASP A 29 -0.01 -58.66 -4.37
C ASP A 29 1.19 -57.96 -3.70
N ASP A 30 2.19 -57.54 -4.48
CA ASP A 30 3.38 -56.88 -3.93
C ASP A 30 3.04 -55.48 -3.38
N LEU A 31 3.08 -55.37 -2.05
CA LEU A 31 2.76 -54.15 -1.31
C LEU A 31 3.59 -52.94 -1.74
N PHE A 32 4.88 -53.15 -2.05
CA PHE A 32 5.79 -52.08 -2.41
C PHE A 32 5.49 -51.57 -3.81
N MET A 33 5.23 -52.46 -4.76
CA MET A 33 4.84 -52.12 -6.12
C MET A 33 3.47 -51.44 -6.16
N LYS A 34 2.49 -51.92 -5.38
CA LYS A 34 1.18 -51.26 -5.19
C LYS A 34 1.34 -49.82 -4.72
N LEU A 35 2.17 -49.60 -3.69
CA LEU A 35 2.40 -48.26 -3.14
C LEU A 35 3.06 -47.33 -4.17
N GLU A 36 4.13 -47.78 -4.83
CA GLU A 36 4.81 -46.98 -5.85
C GLU A 36 3.90 -46.72 -7.07
N ALA A 37 2.99 -47.64 -7.40
CA ALA A 37 1.98 -47.44 -8.43
C ALA A 37 0.95 -46.38 -8.02
N CYS A 38 0.41 -46.41 -6.78
CA CYS A 38 -0.46 -45.36 -6.25
C CYS A 38 0.20 -43.98 -6.34
N VAL A 39 1.47 -43.88 -5.92
CA VAL A 39 2.24 -42.62 -5.98
C VAL A 39 2.43 -42.15 -7.42
N ALA A 40 2.78 -43.05 -8.34
CA ALA A 40 2.98 -42.72 -9.75
C ALA A 40 1.70 -42.18 -10.38
N VAL A 41 0.60 -42.91 -10.23
CA VAL A 41 -0.73 -42.52 -10.71
C VAL A 41 -1.17 -41.19 -10.10
N GLY A 42 -0.99 -41.02 -8.78
CA GLY A 42 -1.30 -39.76 -8.12
C GLY A 42 -0.49 -38.58 -8.63
N LYS A 43 0.76 -38.77 -9.09
CA LYS A 43 1.57 -37.69 -9.69
C LYS A 43 1.23 -37.44 -11.17
N MET A 44 0.58 -38.39 -11.84
CA MET A 44 0.02 -38.20 -13.18
C MET A 44 -1.30 -37.43 -13.15
N GLY A 45 -1.99 -37.40 -12.01
CA GLY A 45 -3.16 -36.57 -11.78
C GLY A 45 -4.35 -36.97 -12.66
N LYS A 46 -5.09 -35.98 -13.16
CA LYS A 46 -6.33 -36.19 -13.95
C LYS A 46 -6.10 -36.98 -15.23
N GLU A 47 -4.90 -36.93 -15.80
CA GLU A 47 -4.56 -37.65 -17.04
C GLU A 47 -4.54 -39.18 -16.84
N ALA A 48 -4.43 -39.66 -15.60
CA ALA A 48 -4.51 -41.08 -15.27
C ALA A 48 -5.94 -41.53 -14.87
N ALA A 49 -6.97 -40.70 -15.09
CA ALA A 49 -8.36 -40.97 -14.70
C ALA A 49 -9.09 -41.98 -15.60
N THR A 50 -8.54 -43.18 -15.79
CA THR A 50 -9.23 -44.27 -16.51
C THR A 50 -10.08 -45.11 -15.58
N GLU A 51 -11.07 -45.81 -16.14
CA GLU A 51 -11.94 -46.72 -15.37
C GLU A 51 -11.16 -47.83 -14.68
N SER A 52 -10.13 -48.37 -15.35
CA SER A 52 -9.23 -49.41 -14.80
C SER A 52 -8.48 -48.91 -13.57
N VAL A 53 -7.86 -47.73 -13.67
CA VAL A 53 -7.13 -47.10 -12.55
C VAL A 53 -8.06 -46.74 -11.40
N ILE A 54 -9.24 -46.18 -11.68
CA ILE A 54 -10.20 -45.82 -10.63
C ILE A 54 -10.65 -47.07 -9.86
N LYS A 55 -10.99 -48.17 -10.54
CA LYS A 55 -11.37 -49.44 -9.89
C LYS A 55 -10.24 -49.98 -9.00
N ALA A 56 -9.02 -50.00 -9.52
CA ALA A 56 -7.86 -50.51 -8.78
C ALA A 56 -7.54 -49.64 -7.54
N LEU A 57 -7.61 -48.31 -7.66
CA LEU A 57 -7.41 -47.40 -6.54
C LEU A 57 -8.54 -47.46 -5.51
N VAL A 58 -9.80 -47.60 -5.94
CA VAL A 58 -10.94 -47.78 -5.03
C VAL A 58 -10.77 -49.07 -4.21
N ALA A 59 -10.29 -50.15 -4.82
CA ALA A 59 -9.94 -51.37 -4.08
C ALA A 59 -8.79 -51.15 -3.09
N ALA A 60 -7.77 -50.37 -3.49
CA ALA A 60 -6.62 -50.05 -2.64
C ALA A 60 -6.98 -49.18 -1.42
N VAL A 61 -8.05 -48.37 -1.47
CA VAL A 61 -8.59 -47.64 -0.30
C VAL A 61 -9.16 -48.60 0.76
N GLY A 62 -9.59 -49.81 0.38
CA GLY A 62 -10.04 -50.82 1.33
C GLY A 62 -8.93 -51.71 1.88
N HIS A 63 -7.67 -51.46 1.52
CA HIS A 63 -6.56 -52.36 1.80
C HIS A 63 -6.15 -52.35 3.29
N GLU A 64 -5.78 -53.52 3.83
CA GLU A 64 -5.39 -53.70 5.25
C GLU A 64 -4.16 -52.88 5.64
N ASN A 65 -3.21 -52.71 4.71
CA ASN A 65 -2.04 -51.87 4.90
C ASN A 65 -2.38 -50.38 4.78
N TYR A 66 -2.30 -49.66 5.90
CA TYR A 66 -2.59 -48.22 5.99
C TYR A 66 -1.76 -47.36 5.04
N ASN A 67 -0.52 -47.75 4.67
CA ASN A 67 0.29 -46.98 3.73
C ASN A 67 -0.29 -47.04 2.30
N VAL A 68 -0.76 -48.22 1.88
CA VAL A 68 -1.40 -48.41 0.56
C VAL A 68 -2.71 -47.64 0.52
N ASN A 69 -3.52 -47.77 1.58
CA ASN A 69 -4.79 -47.06 1.74
C ASN A 69 -4.59 -45.53 1.66
N ARG A 70 -3.63 -45.02 2.44
CA ARG A 70 -3.28 -43.60 2.48
C ARG A 70 -2.86 -43.09 1.10
N GLU A 71 -1.95 -43.77 0.41
CA GLU A 71 -1.49 -43.34 -0.92
C GLU A 71 -2.59 -43.47 -1.98
N ALA A 72 -3.50 -44.44 -1.84
CA ALA A 72 -4.68 -44.55 -2.70
C ALA A 72 -5.61 -43.35 -2.51
N CYS A 73 -5.89 -42.91 -1.28
CA CYS A 73 -6.66 -41.69 -1.02
C CYS A 73 -6.01 -40.45 -1.67
N ILE A 74 -4.68 -40.30 -1.57
CA ILE A 74 -3.94 -39.19 -2.19
C ILE A 74 -4.08 -39.21 -3.71
N ALA A 75 -3.89 -40.38 -4.32
CA ALA A 75 -3.98 -40.56 -5.77
C ALA A 75 -5.39 -40.25 -6.27
N LEU A 76 -6.42 -40.80 -5.62
CA LEU A 76 -7.81 -40.55 -5.93
C LEU A 76 -8.18 -39.07 -5.84
N GLY A 77 -7.74 -38.38 -4.78
CA GLY A 77 -7.99 -36.95 -4.62
C GLY A 77 -7.36 -36.07 -5.70
N ARG A 78 -6.26 -36.50 -6.32
CA ARG A 78 -5.61 -35.79 -7.44
C ARG A 78 -6.24 -36.12 -8.79
N ILE A 79 -6.60 -37.37 -9.02
CA ILE A 79 -7.27 -37.82 -10.23
C ILE A 79 -8.68 -37.21 -10.34
N ALA A 80 -9.41 -37.16 -9.22
CA ALA A 80 -10.78 -36.66 -9.16
C ALA A 80 -10.87 -35.16 -8.82
N GLU A 81 -9.77 -34.40 -8.89
CA GLU A 81 -9.79 -32.99 -8.52
C GLU A 81 -10.79 -32.20 -9.38
N ASN A 82 -11.78 -31.57 -8.72
CA ASN A 82 -12.93 -30.90 -9.34
C ASN A 82 -13.77 -31.80 -10.28
N GLN A 83 -13.73 -33.13 -10.13
CA GLN A 83 -14.50 -34.07 -10.93
C GLN A 83 -15.52 -34.83 -10.08
N THR A 84 -16.69 -35.10 -10.66
CA THR A 84 -17.76 -35.84 -10.00
C THR A 84 -17.65 -37.33 -10.35
N ILE A 85 -16.74 -38.05 -9.68
CA ILE A 85 -16.57 -39.51 -9.86
C ILE A 85 -17.16 -40.23 -8.64
N MET A 86 -18.31 -40.88 -8.80
CA MET A 86 -19.09 -41.41 -7.68
C MET A 86 -18.35 -42.50 -6.89
N ASP A 87 -17.68 -43.41 -7.59
CA ASP A 87 -16.95 -44.51 -6.95
C ASP A 87 -15.81 -43.99 -6.08
N VAL A 88 -15.12 -42.95 -6.54
CA VAL A 88 -14.06 -42.26 -5.78
C VAL A 88 -14.62 -41.59 -4.53
N ILE A 89 -15.74 -40.87 -4.67
CA ILE A 89 -16.35 -40.14 -3.56
C ILE A 89 -16.88 -41.12 -2.50
N ASN A 90 -17.47 -42.24 -2.92
CA ASN A 90 -17.92 -43.29 -2.02
C ASN A 90 -16.74 -43.97 -1.30
N ALA A 91 -15.64 -44.26 -2.02
CA ALA A 91 -14.43 -44.85 -1.44
C ALA A 91 -13.81 -43.93 -0.39
N LEU A 92 -13.64 -42.65 -0.71
CA LEU A 92 -13.12 -41.66 0.23
C LEU A 92 -14.05 -41.44 1.43
N ASN A 93 -15.36 -41.50 1.23
CA ASN A 93 -16.33 -41.43 2.33
C ASN A 93 -16.19 -42.62 3.30
N MET A 94 -15.91 -43.83 2.79
CA MET A 94 -15.61 -44.99 3.64
C MET A 94 -14.27 -44.81 4.38
N ALA A 95 -13.27 -44.23 3.72
CA ALA A 95 -11.95 -43.98 4.34
C ALA A 95 -12.00 -42.99 5.51
N LEU A 96 -13.01 -42.11 5.58
CA LEU A 96 -13.26 -41.25 6.75
C LEU A 96 -13.59 -42.04 8.03
N GLU A 97 -14.02 -43.29 7.90
CA GLU A 97 -14.31 -44.19 9.03
C GLU A 97 -13.13 -45.10 9.40
N SER A 98 -11.97 -44.94 8.74
CA SER A 98 -10.76 -45.70 9.03
C SER A 98 -10.33 -45.55 10.50
N LEU A 99 -9.73 -46.58 11.09
CA LEU A 99 -9.13 -46.49 12.42
C LEU A 99 -7.78 -45.77 12.42
N ASP A 100 -7.17 -45.58 11.25
CA ASP A 100 -5.89 -44.89 11.09
C ASP A 100 -6.10 -43.39 10.82
N ASP A 101 -5.55 -42.55 11.68
CA ASP A 101 -5.68 -41.09 11.59
C ASP A 101 -5.07 -40.52 10.30
N ASN A 102 -3.99 -41.11 9.77
CA ASN A 102 -3.39 -40.62 8.53
C ASN A 102 -4.30 -40.91 7.33
N VAL A 103 -4.94 -42.08 7.30
CA VAL A 103 -5.93 -42.41 6.29
C VAL A 103 -7.13 -41.46 6.37
N GLN A 104 -7.69 -41.23 7.57
CA GLN A 104 -8.77 -40.26 7.75
C GLN A 104 -8.37 -38.86 7.27
N ARG A 105 -7.16 -38.40 7.64
CA ARG A 105 -6.63 -37.10 7.24
C ARG A 105 -6.52 -36.98 5.72
N GLU A 106 -5.93 -37.96 5.04
CA GLU A 106 -5.80 -37.92 3.58
C GLU A 106 -7.16 -38.03 2.89
N ALA A 107 -8.13 -38.75 3.46
CA ALA A 107 -9.51 -38.79 2.97
C ALA A 107 -10.17 -37.40 3.04
N CYS A 108 -10.02 -36.68 4.16
CA CYS A 108 -10.46 -35.28 4.28
C CYS A 108 -9.80 -34.39 3.21
N ILE A 109 -8.47 -34.47 3.04
CA ILE A 109 -7.72 -33.69 2.05
C ILE A 109 -8.22 -34.00 0.63
N ALA A 110 -8.39 -35.27 0.30
CA ALA A 110 -8.84 -35.72 -1.02
C ALA A 110 -10.25 -35.23 -1.33
N LEU A 111 -11.21 -35.37 -0.39
CA LEU A 111 -12.56 -34.83 -0.55
C LEU A 111 -12.54 -33.30 -0.69
N GLY A 112 -11.74 -32.61 0.10
CA GLY A 112 -11.55 -31.16 -0.01
C GLY A 112 -10.96 -30.75 -1.37
N ARG A 113 -10.11 -31.55 -2.00
CA ARG A 113 -9.59 -31.31 -3.36
C ARG A 113 -10.63 -31.54 -4.46
N ILE A 114 -11.51 -32.52 -4.27
CA ILE A 114 -12.67 -32.71 -5.16
C ILE A 114 -13.61 -31.49 -5.06
N GLY A 115 -13.70 -30.87 -3.89
CA GLY A 115 -14.42 -29.62 -3.66
C GLY A 115 -15.93 -29.80 -3.74
N GLU A 116 -16.64 -28.84 -4.35
CA GLU A 116 -18.10 -28.86 -4.47
C GLU A 116 -18.65 -30.12 -5.15
N ALA A 117 -17.88 -30.76 -6.04
CA ALA A 117 -18.27 -32.02 -6.67
C ALA A 117 -18.45 -33.17 -5.65
N ALA A 118 -17.85 -33.07 -4.45
CA ALA A 118 -18.01 -34.00 -3.33
C ALA A 118 -19.12 -33.61 -2.33
N ALA A 119 -19.84 -32.51 -2.54
CA ALA A 119 -20.82 -31.92 -1.62
C ALA A 119 -22.13 -32.72 -1.45
N ARG A 120 -22.03 -33.99 -1.06
CA ARG A 120 -23.17 -34.88 -0.83
C ARG A 120 -23.55 -34.93 0.64
N LYS A 121 -24.78 -35.37 0.91
CA LYS A 121 -25.32 -35.44 2.27
C LYS A 121 -24.48 -36.31 3.21
N ASN A 122 -24.24 -37.55 2.82
CA ASN A 122 -23.43 -38.51 3.55
C ASN A 122 -21.98 -38.05 3.77
N VAL A 123 -21.35 -37.44 2.75
CA VAL A 123 -19.96 -36.94 2.86
C VAL A 123 -19.87 -35.82 3.89
N ILE A 124 -20.82 -34.88 3.85
CA ILE A 124 -20.86 -33.78 4.81
C ILE A 124 -21.15 -34.28 6.22
N GLU A 125 -22.04 -35.26 6.39
CA GLU A 125 -22.31 -35.90 7.70
C GLU A 125 -21.07 -36.61 8.25
N ALA A 126 -20.35 -37.36 7.41
CA ALA A 126 -19.12 -38.04 7.78
C ALA A 126 -18.00 -37.05 8.16
N LEU A 127 -17.79 -36.00 7.36
CA LEU A 127 -16.83 -34.94 7.67
C LEU A 127 -17.21 -34.20 8.97
N THR A 128 -18.50 -33.95 9.19
CA THR A 128 -18.99 -33.34 10.43
C THR A 128 -18.69 -34.20 11.65
N LYS A 129 -18.77 -35.53 11.52
CA LYS A 129 -18.34 -36.47 12.57
C LYS A 129 -16.82 -36.43 12.79
N THR A 130 -16.03 -36.31 11.73
CA THR A 130 -14.55 -36.25 11.82
C THR A 130 -14.03 -34.99 12.54
N LEU A 131 -14.82 -33.91 12.63
CA LEU A 131 -14.53 -32.76 13.49
C LEU A 131 -14.42 -33.11 14.98
N ARG A 132 -14.85 -34.31 15.39
CA ARG A 132 -14.72 -34.82 16.77
C ARG A 132 -13.59 -35.84 16.93
N SER A 133 -12.71 -35.97 15.93
CA SER A 133 -11.54 -36.86 16.02
C SER A 133 -10.63 -36.44 17.19
N GLN A 134 -9.98 -37.41 17.81
CA GLN A 134 -8.96 -37.13 18.84
C GLN A 134 -7.71 -36.51 18.22
N ASN A 135 -7.44 -36.81 16.95
CA ASN A 135 -6.32 -36.27 16.21
C ASN A 135 -6.63 -34.87 15.68
N ASP A 136 -5.85 -33.87 16.09
CA ASP A 136 -6.01 -32.47 15.72
C ASP A 136 -5.79 -32.22 14.22
N ASP A 137 -4.89 -32.96 13.60
CA ASP A 137 -4.57 -32.88 12.19
C ASP A 137 -5.77 -33.33 11.33
N VAL A 138 -6.48 -34.37 11.77
CA VAL A 138 -7.75 -34.81 11.17
C VAL A 138 -8.84 -33.75 11.34
N ARG A 139 -9.02 -33.20 12.55
CA ARG A 139 -10.00 -32.14 12.80
C ARG A 139 -9.75 -30.92 11.92
N ARG A 140 -8.49 -30.50 11.81
CA ARG A 140 -8.04 -29.38 10.97
C ARG A 140 -8.42 -29.61 9.50
N GLU A 141 -8.08 -30.77 8.94
CA GLU A 141 -8.39 -31.08 7.54
C GLU A 141 -9.89 -31.27 7.29
N ALA A 142 -10.65 -31.74 8.28
CA ALA A 142 -12.11 -31.79 8.20
C ALA A 142 -12.72 -30.38 8.09
N CYS A 143 -12.22 -29.39 8.86
CA CYS A 143 -12.63 -27.99 8.70
C CYS A 143 -12.32 -27.47 7.28
N VAL A 144 -11.12 -27.75 6.77
CA VAL A 144 -10.69 -27.32 5.42
C VAL A 144 -11.58 -27.94 4.34
N ALA A 145 -11.87 -29.24 4.45
CA ALA A 145 -12.71 -29.96 3.50
C ALA A 145 -14.13 -29.38 3.50
N LEU A 146 -14.76 -29.25 4.67
CA LEU A 146 -16.10 -28.66 4.80
C LEU A 146 -16.19 -27.26 4.18
N GLY A 147 -15.17 -26.41 4.40
CA GLY A 147 -15.11 -25.07 3.80
C GLY A 147 -14.87 -25.04 2.29
N LYS A 148 -14.47 -26.16 1.66
CA LYS A 148 -14.31 -26.27 0.19
C LYS A 148 -15.48 -26.98 -0.49
N LEU A 149 -16.26 -27.74 0.26
CA LEU A 149 -17.43 -28.47 -0.25
C LEU A 149 -18.67 -27.58 -0.38
N ASP A 150 -18.71 -26.41 0.24
CA ASP A 150 -19.90 -25.55 0.19
C ASP A 150 -19.95 -24.69 -1.07
N GLY A 151 -20.70 -25.17 -2.07
CA GLY A 151 -21.06 -24.44 -3.28
C GLY A 151 -22.56 -24.20 -3.48
N ASN A 152 -23.43 -24.82 -2.67
CA ASN A 152 -24.88 -24.84 -2.96
C ASN A 152 -25.82 -25.07 -1.77
N GLY A 153 -25.37 -24.92 -0.52
CA GLY A 153 -26.31 -24.94 0.59
C GLY A 153 -25.65 -24.99 1.95
N VAL A 154 -25.66 -23.84 2.63
CA VAL A 154 -25.38 -23.75 4.06
C VAL A 154 -26.30 -24.72 4.79
N ARG A 155 -25.71 -25.66 5.52
CA ARG A 155 -26.46 -26.54 6.41
C ARG A 155 -26.18 -26.18 7.86
N ASP A 156 -27.25 -25.99 8.63
CA ASP A 156 -27.18 -25.61 10.05
C ASP A 156 -26.35 -26.58 10.90
N ASP A 157 -26.33 -27.87 10.57
CA ASP A 157 -25.54 -28.88 11.26
C ASP A 157 -24.03 -28.67 11.07
N VAL A 158 -23.60 -28.34 9.85
CA VAL A 158 -22.20 -27.99 9.54
C VAL A 158 -21.80 -26.71 10.24
N VAL A 159 -22.66 -25.69 10.20
CA VAL A 159 -22.41 -24.41 10.89
C VAL A 159 -22.22 -24.66 12.39
N LYS A 160 -23.14 -25.37 13.04
CA LYS A 160 -23.03 -25.71 14.47
C LYS A 160 -21.75 -26.47 14.79
N ALA A 161 -21.35 -27.41 13.95
CA ALA A 161 -20.14 -28.19 14.15
C ALA A 161 -18.86 -27.35 14.00
N LEU A 162 -18.79 -26.46 12.99
CA LEU A 162 -17.68 -25.53 12.84
C LEU A 162 -17.65 -24.46 13.95
N THR A 163 -18.81 -24.00 14.41
CA THR A 163 -18.91 -23.10 15.57
C THR A 163 -18.38 -23.77 16.84
N PHE A 164 -18.61 -25.07 17.01
CA PHE A 164 -17.97 -25.83 18.10
C PHE A 164 -16.45 -25.90 17.91
N ALA A 165 -15.98 -26.14 16.69
CA ALA A 165 -14.56 -26.19 16.35
C ALA A 165 -13.83 -24.83 16.48
N LEU A 166 -14.53 -23.70 16.54
CA LEU A 166 -13.93 -22.39 16.89
C LEU A 166 -13.35 -22.36 18.32
N ARG A 167 -13.80 -23.26 19.18
CA ARG A 167 -13.38 -23.39 20.58
C ARG A 167 -12.44 -24.58 20.78
N ASP A 168 -11.83 -25.07 19.70
CA ASP A 168 -10.87 -26.17 19.80
C ASP A 168 -9.65 -25.73 20.61
N VAL A 169 -9.08 -26.69 21.34
CA VAL A 169 -7.88 -26.48 22.15
C VAL A 169 -6.66 -26.21 21.27
N ILE A 170 -6.68 -26.69 20.02
CA ILE A 170 -5.64 -26.47 19.04
C ILE A 170 -6.01 -25.28 18.15
N ASP A 171 -5.19 -24.24 18.23
CA ASP A 171 -5.46 -22.98 17.53
C ASP A 171 -5.55 -23.12 16.01
N ASP A 172 -4.78 -24.02 15.41
CA ASP A 172 -4.82 -24.26 13.97
C ASP A 172 -6.16 -24.83 13.51
N VAL A 173 -6.81 -25.66 14.35
CA VAL A 173 -8.16 -26.17 14.10
C VAL A 173 -9.16 -25.02 14.19
N SER A 174 -9.08 -24.22 15.26
CA SER A 174 -9.93 -23.04 15.48
C SER A 174 -9.82 -22.02 14.33
N ALA A 175 -8.60 -21.76 13.82
CA ALA A 175 -8.37 -20.87 12.70
C ALA A 175 -8.98 -21.42 11.40
N MET A 176 -8.84 -22.72 11.14
CA MET A 176 -9.46 -23.35 9.96
C MET A 176 -10.98 -23.42 10.05
N ALA A 177 -11.54 -23.60 11.24
CA ALA A 177 -12.98 -23.51 11.48
C ALA A 177 -13.50 -22.11 11.15
N CYS A 178 -12.82 -21.06 11.64
CA CYS A 178 -13.16 -19.67 11.33
C CYS A 178 -13.08 -19.38 9.82
N LYS A 179 -12.01 -19.84 9.17
CA LYS A 179 -11.83 -19.71 7.72
C LYS A 179 -12.90 -20.45 6.91
N ALA A 180 -13.34 -21.62 7.37
CA ALA A 180 -14.40 -22.38 6.74
C ALA A 180 -15.75 -21.67 6.87
N LEU A 181 -16.11 -21.19 8.06
CA LEU A 181 -17.30 -20.36 8.29
C LEU A 181 -17.30 -19.11 7.42
N ASN A 182 -16.14 -18.46 7.28
CA ASN A 182 -15.96 -17.29 6.40
C ASN A 182 -16.31 -17.56 4.93
N LYS A 183 -16.19 -18.80 4.46
CA LYS A 183 -16.53 -19.19 3.08
C LYS A 183 -18.01 -19.52 2.90
N MET A 184 -18.73 -19.88 3.96
CA MET A 184 -20.15 -20.29 3.92
C MET A 184 -21.13 -19.12 3.73
N GLY A 185 -20.63 -17.88 3.71
CA GLY A 185 -21.39 -16.70 3.31
C GLY A 185 -21.93 -15.86 4.47
N GLU A 186 -22.21 -14.60 4.17
CA GLU A 186 -22.49 -13.52 5.14
C GLU A 186 -23.66 -13.84 6.10
N LYS A 187 -24.72 -14.47 5.61
CA LYS A 187 -25.92 -14.79 6.40
C LYS A 187 -25.63 -15.72 7.57
N VAL A 188 -24.70 -16.66 7.39
CA VAL A 188 -24.28 -17.60 8.44
C VAL A 188 -23.48 -16.88 9.50
N ILE A 189 -22.56 -16.05 9.02
CA ILE A 189 -21.57 -15.35 9.84
C ILE A 189 -22.27 -14.28 10.70
N SER A 190 -23.37 -13.68 10.21
CA SER A 190 -24.14 -12.68 10.98
C SER A 190 -24.79 -13.24 12.24
N ASP A 191 -25.13 -14.53 12.28
CA ASP A 191 -25.71 -15.17 13.47
C ASP A 191 -24.64 -15.56 14.50
N LEU A 192 -23.35 -15.50 14.13
CA LEU A 192 -22.20 -15.95 14.93
C LEU A 192 -21.36 -14.78 15.48
N ILE A 193 -21.90 -13.56 15.54
CA ILE A 193 -21.14 -12.37 15.95
C ILE A 193 -20.49 -12.55 17.34
N GLN A 194 -21.20 -13.15 18.29
CA GLN A 194 -20.69 -13.33 19.66
C GLN A 194 -19.52 -14.32 19.70
N GLU A 195 -19.61 -15.44 18.98
CA GLU A 195 -18.53 -16.41 18.88
C GLU A 195 -17.31 -15.84 18.16
N LEU A 196 -17.51 -15.02 17.14
CA LEU A 196 -16.44 -14.34 16.42
C LEU A 196 -15.76 -13.26 17.27
N MET A 197 -16.50 -12.55 18.13
CA MET A 197 -15.92 -11.63 19.10
C MET A 197 -14.98 -12.37 20.07
N LEU A 198 -15.41 -13.51 20.61
CA LEU A 198 -14.57 -14.34 21.48
C LEU A 198 -13.32 -14.86 20.73
N ALA A 199 -13.48 -15.25 19.46
CA ALA A 199 -12.35 -15.67 18.62
C ALA A 199 -11.37 -14.51 18.32
N ALA A 200 -11.87 -13.28 18.18
CA ALA A 200 -11.04 -12.09 17.99
C ALA A 200 -10.20 -11.72 19.23
N GLU A 201 -10.55 -12.24 20.41
CA GLU A 201 -9.80 -12.07 21.66
C GLU A 201 -8.90 -13.28 21.99
N ASN A 202 -8.86 -14.30 21.13
CA ASN A 202 -8.05 -15.49 21.33
C ASN A 202 -6.55 -15.12 21.39
N LEU A 203 -5.72 -15.87 22.13
CA LEU A 203 -4.28 -15.62 22.20
C LEU A 203 -3.56 -15.86 20.86
N ASN A 204 -4.12 -16.70 19.99
CA ASN A 204 -3.53 -17.03 18.72
C ASN A 204 -3.84 -16.01 17.63
N HIS A 205 -2.79 -15.44 17.04
CA HIS A 205 -2.91 -14.41 16.01
C HIS A 205 -3.62 -14.88 14.73
N ASN A 206 -3.53 -16.14 14.33
CA ASN A 206 -4.24 -16.66 13.16
C ASN A 206 -5.75 -16.69 13.41
N VAL A 207 -6.17 -17.10 14.61
CA VAL A 207 -7.58 -17.11 15.03
C VAL A 207 -8.11 -15.67 15.11
N GLN A 208 -7.36 -14.77 15.77
CA GLN A 208 -7.70 -13.34 15.84
C GLN A 208 -7.90 -12.73 14.45
N ARG A 209 -6.96 -13.02 13.54
CA ARG A 209 -6.95 -12.49 12.17
C ARG A 209 -8.19 -12.94 11.40
N GLU A 210 -8.49 -14.24 11.37
CA GLU A 210 -9.64 -14.77 10.64
C GLU A 210 -10.97 -14.29 11.24
N ALA A 211 -11.04 -14.11 12.56
CA ALA A 211 -12.19 -13.53 13.23
C ALA A 211 -12.41 -12.05 12.86
N CYS A 212 -11.34 -11.25 12.78
CA CYS A 212 -11.42 -9.86 12.30
C CYS A 212 -11.93 -9.80 10.85
N ILE A 213 -11.42 -10.67 9.97
CA ILE A 213 -11.89 -10.78 8.57
C ILE A 213 -13.38 -11.13 8.53
N ALA A 214 -13.82 -12.06 9.38
CA ALA A 214 -15.21 -12.48 9.50
C ALA A 214 -16.12 -11.30 9.88
N LEU A 215 -15.79 -10.61 10.98
CA LEU A 215 -16.54 -9.45 11.47
C LEU A 215 -16.60 -8.35 10.40
N GLY A 216 -15.50 -8.07 9.72
CA GLY A 216 -15.45 -7.11 8.62
C GLY A 216 -16.31 -7.50 7.42
N ARG A 217 -16.49 -8.80 7.13
CA ARG A 217 -17.38 -9.27 6.05
C ARG A 217 -18.86 -9.11 6.38
N ILE A 218 -19.24 -9.22 7.66
CA ILE A 218 -20.62 -8.95 8.10
C ILE A 218 -20.98 -7.47 7.88
N GLY A 219 -19.98 -6.57 7.96
CA GLY A 219 -20.16 -5.14 7.70
C GLY A 219 -21.04 -4.44 8.74
N GLU A 220 -21.90 -3.52 8.29
CA GLU A 220 -22.78 -2.71 9.15
C GLU A 220 -23.66 -3.53 10.11
N ARG A 221 -24.06 -4.75 9.73
CA ARG A 221 -24.85 -5.62 10.61
C ARG A 221 -24.10 -6.04 11.88
N ALA A 222 -22.77 -6.04 11.84
CA ALA A 222 -21.90 -6.31 12.97
C ALA A 222 -21.48 -5.04 13.71
N ALA A 223 -21.93 -3.84 13.30
CA ALA A 223 -21.55 -2.56 13.88
C ALA A 223 -22.20 -2.27 15.25
N LYS A 224 -22.19 -3.27 16.14
CA LYS A 224 -22.53 -3.11 17.55
C LYS A 224 -21.32 -2.54 18.29
N ARG A 225 -21.59 -1.73 19.31
CA ARG A 225 -20.55 -1.11 20.15
C ARG A 225 -19.52 -2.13 20.66
N GLU A 226 -19.98 -3.28 21.14
CA GLU A 226 -19.10 -4.32 21.70
C GLU A 226 -18.13 -4.89 20.64
N VAL A 227 -18.60 -5.10 19.41
CA VAL A 227 -17.77 -5.60 18.30
C VAL A 227 -16.70 -4.57 17.93
N VAL A 228 -17.09 -3.29 17.86
CA VAL A 228 -16.16 -2.19 17.60
C VAL A 228 -15.10 -2.11 18.69
N GLU A 229 -15.49 -2.18 19.97
CA GLU A 229 -14.53 -2.19 21.08
C GLU A 229 -13.57 -3.40 21.03
N THR A 230 -14.05 -4.59 20.67
CA THR A 230 -13.21 -5.78 20.47
C THR A 230 -12.22 -5.59 19.31
N LEU A 231 -12.66 -5.05 18.16
CA LEU A 231 -11.77 -4.76 17.03
C LEU A 231 -10.75 -3.65 17.36
N ILE A 232 -11.11 -2.65 18.18
CA ILE A 232 -10.19 -1.62 18.68
C ILE A 232 -9.12 -2.23 19.60
N ARG A 233 -9.44 -3.28 20.36
CA ARG A 233 -8.43 -4.01 21.13
C ARG A 233 -7.54 -4.85 20.21
N ALA A 234 -8.12 -5.56 19.24
CA ALA A 234 -7.39 -6.36 18.26
C ALA A 234 -6.43 -5.51 17.39
N SER A 235 -6.81 -4.27 17.08
CA SER A 235 -5.97 -3.35 16.31
C SER A 235 -4.72 -2.87 17.06
N LYS A 236 -4.64 -3.11 18.38
CA LYS A 236 -3.47 -2.89 19.22
C LYS A 236 -2.64 -4.16 19.45
N SER A 237 -2.99 -5.27 18.79
CA SER A 237 -2.24 -6.53 18.86
C SER A 237 -0.78 -6.33 18.45
N SER A 238 0.16 -7.15 18.93
CA SER A 238 1.56 -7.10 18.50
C SER A 238 1.77 -7.61 17.08
N ASN A 239 0.81 -8.34 16.51
CA ASN A 239 0.89 -8.94 15.20
C ASN A 239 0.35 -8.00 14.11
N ASP A 240 1.18 -7.64 13.14
CA ASP A 240 0.82 -6.67 12.09
C ASP A 240 -0.32 -7.14 11.18
N ASP A 241 -0.49 -8.45 10.97
CA ASP A 241 -1.60 -8.98 10.18
C ASP A 241 -2.92 -8.83 10.92
N VAL A 242 -2.94 -9.08 12.23
CA VAL A 242 -4.13 -8.85 13.07
C VAL A 242 -4.46 -7.37 13.11
N LYS A 243 -3.46 -6.49 13.30
CA LYS A 243 -3.66 -5.03 13.28
C LYS A 243 -4.32 -4.59 11.97
N ARG A 244 -3.78 -5.06 10.84
CA ARG A 244 -4.28 -4.72 9.51
C ARG A 244 -5.73 -5.15 9.32
N GLU A 245 -6.03 -6.41 9.58
CA GLU A 245 -7.37 -6.95 9.35
C GLU A 245 -8.39 -6.34 10.32
N ALA A 246 -8.01 -6.05 11.56
CA ALA A 246 -8.86 -5.31 12.51
C ALA A 246 -9.20 -3.90 11.99
N CYS A 247 -8.23 -3.18 11.42
CA CYS A 247 -8.46 -1.86 10.82
C CYS A 247 -9.38 -1.96 9.59
N ILE A 248 -9.16 -2.94 8.71
CA ILE A 248 -10.02 -3.19 7.54
C ILE A 248 -11.44 -3.61 7.97
N ALA A 249 -11.58 -4.35 9.06
CA ALA A 249 -12.89 -4.67 9.59
C ALA A 249 -13.59 -3.41 10.08
N LEU A 250 -12.93 -2.59 10.91
CA LEU A 250 -13.47 -1.34 11.45
C LEU A 250 -14.00 -0.40 10.36
N THR A 251 -13.37 -0.34 9.17
CA THR A 251 -13.87 0.50 8.06
C THR A 251 -15.14 -0.02 7.40
N LYS A 252 -15.36 -1.33 7.44
CA LYS A 252 -16.55 -1.97 6.87
C LYS A 252 -17.74 -1.93 7.84
N LEU A 253 -17.49 -1.75 9.13
CA LEU A 253 -18.50 -1.57 10.18
C LEU A 253 -19.01 -0.11 10.24
N ASP A 254 -19.25 0.53 9.08
CA ASP A 254 -19.57 1.96 8.97
C ASP A 254 -21.00 2.31 9.47
N ASP A 255 -21.20 2.28 10.79
CA ASP A 255 -22.45 2.73 11.44
C ASP A 255 -22.29 4.13 12.04
N GLU A 256 -23.29 4.98 11.84
CA GLU A 256 -23.28 6.39 12.25
C GLU A 256 -23.06 6.56 13.77
N ALA A 257 -23.50 5.62 14.61
CA ALA A 257 -23.34 5.69 16.06
C ALA A 257 -21.94 5.28 16.55
N THR A 258 -21.21 4.44 15.79
CA THR A 258 -19.88 3.95 16.18
C THR A 258 -18.73 4.59 15.41
N ARG A 259 -19.05 5.29 14.32
CA ARG A 259 -18.10 5.93 13.39
C ARG A 259 -17.09 6.85 14.07
N GLU A 260 -17.51 7.64 15.06
CA GLU A 260 -16.61 8.53 15.79
C GLU A 260 -15.53 7.71 16.53
N ASN A 261 -15.92 6.65 17.24
CA ASN A 261 -14.99 5.77 17.94
C ASN A 261 -14.04 5.05 16.98
N VAL A 262 -14.54 4.65 15.80
CA VAL A 262 -13.73 4.05 14.74
C VAL A 262 -12.68 5.02 14.21
N ILE A 263 -13.07 6.26 13.89
CA ILE A 263 -12.14 7.31 13.44
C ILE A 263 -11.07 7.55 14.50
N TRP A 264 -11.44 7.64 15.77
CA TRP A 264 -10.48 7.84 16.86
C TRP A 264 -9.51 6.69 17.04
N ALA A 265 -9.99 5.45 16.98
CA ALA A 265 -9.12 4.29 17.06
C ALA A 265 -8.12 4.23 15.89
N LEU A 266 -8.57 4.53 14.66
CA LEU A 266 -7.70 4.57 13.48
C LEU A 266 -6.65 5.67 13.59
N ILE A 267 -6.98 6.84 14.14
CA ILE A 267 -6.01 7.92 14.38
C ILE A 267 -4.94 7.48 15.38
N ALA A 268 -5.33 6.87 16.51
CA ALA A 268 -4.39 6.40 17.53
C ALA A 268 -3.40 5.36 16.97
N ILE A 269 -3.87 4.42 16.14
CA ILE A 269 -3.01 3.39 15.53
C ILE A 269 -1.97 4.01 14.59
N VAL A 270 -2.35 5.06 13.87
CA VAL A 270 -1.44 5.79 12.97
C VAL A 270 -0.34 6.52 13.74
N ALA A 271 -0.61 6.94 14.99
CA ALA A 271 0.40 7.56 15.84
C ALA A 271 1.43 6.53 16.35
N ASP A 272 0.97 5.32 16.66
CA ASP A 272 1.79 4.26 17.29
C ASP A 272 2.52 3.34 16.29
N SER A 273 2.25 3.42 14.97
CA SER A 273 2.70 2.42 13.98
C SER A 273 3.58 2.98 12.87
N ASN A 274 4.66 2.27 12.52
CA ASN A 274 5.51 2.54 11.35
C ASN A 274 5.39 1.40 10.32
N GLY A 275 5.05 1.68 9.06
CA GLY A 275 5.09 0.68 7.96
C GLY A 275 3.79 0.45 7.17
N SER A 276 3.60 -0.77 6.64
CA SER A 276 2.52 -1.18 5.70
C SER A 276 1.12 -0.87 6.18
N VAL A 277 0.86 -1.00 7.49
CA VAL A 277 -0.45 -0.75 8.13
C VAL A 277 -0.88 0.71 7.95
N LEU A 278 0.07 1.64 7.82
CA LEU A 278 -0.19 3.08 7.73
C LEU A 278 -0.82 3.50 6.39
N CYS A 279 -0.49 2.79 5.29
CA CYS A 279 -1.11 3.02 3.99
C CYS A 279 -2.59 2.61 4.00
N GLU A 280 -2.89 1.46 4.59
CA GLU A 280 -4.25 0.93 4.67
C GLU A 280 -5.11 1.74 5.64
N VAL A 281 -4.57 2.14 6.79
CA VAL A 281 -5.29 3.03 7.73
C VAL A 281 -5.50 4.44 7.16
N ARG A 282 -4.59 4.95 6.31
CA ARG A 282 -4.80 6.21 5.58
C ARG A 282 -5.93 6.11 4.56
N ILE A 283 -5.98 5.02 3.79
CA ILE A 283 -7.06 4.75 2.82
C ILE A 283 -8.39 4.63 3.55
N ALA A 284 -8.41 3.85 4.63
CA ALA A 284 -9.53 3.69 5.55
C ALA A 284 -10.07 5.03 6.07
N LEU A 285 -9.19 5.87 6.62
CA LEU A 285 -9.57 7.19 7.12
C LEU A 285 -10.11 8.09 6.01
N ARG A 286 -9.48 8.10 4.83
CA ARG A 286 -9.98 8.86 3.68
C ARG A 286 -11.40 8.43 3.30
N ASP A 287 -11.63 7.13 3.14
CA ASP A 287 -12.90 6.59 2.67
C ASP A 287 -14.04 6.82 3.68
N ILE A 288 -13.76 6.75 5.00
CA ILE A 288 -14.73 7.12 6.05
C ILE A 288 -14.99 8.63 6.05
N CYS A 289 -13.92 9.45 5.96
CA CYS A 289 -14.01 10.91 6.05
C CYS A 289 -14.69 11.54 4.83
N GLU A 290 -14.56 10.96 3.63
CA GLU A 290 -15.26 11.40 2.42
C GLU A 290 -16.78 11.21 2.53
N LYS A 291 -17.24 10.24 3.34
CA LYS A 291 -18.67 9.91 3.52
C LYS A 291 -19.35 10.68 4.64
N THR A 292 -18.63 11.40 5.51
CA THR A 292 -19.22 11.99 6.73
C THR A 292 -19.24 13.52 6.83
N ALA A 293 -20.17 14.01 7.67
CA ALA A 293 -20.19 15.38 8.20
C ALA A 293 -19.03 15.61 9.20
N VAL A 294 -17.82 15.80 8.67
CA VAL A 294 -16.52 16.03 9.35
C VAL A 294 -16.51 17.21 10.37
N ASN A 295 -17.59 18.00 10.44
CA ASN A 295 -17.67 19.24 11.21
C ASN A 295 -17.58 19.05 12.74
N ASN A 296 -18.20 18.02 13.30
CA ASN A 296 -18.21 17.81 14.76
C ASN A 296 -16.88 17.23 15.26
N VAL A 297 -16.28 16.31 14.50
CA VAL A 297 -14.97 15.72 14.78
C VAL A 297 -13.86 16.78 14.73
N ILE A 298 -13.88 17.65 13.71
CA ILE A 298 -12.93 18.77 13.62
C ILE A 298 -13.11 19.76 14.77
N ARG A 299 -14.36 20.06 15.18
CA ARG A 299 -14.62 20.95 16.32
C ARG A 299 -14.09 20.38 17.64
N GLY A 300 -14.27 19.09 17.90
CA GLY A 300 -13.72 18.42 19.07
C GLY A 300 -12.20 18.51 19.11
N LYS A 301 -11.53 18.25 17.98
CA LYS A 301 -10.06 18.32 17.91
C LYS A 301 -9.48 19.73 17.91
N LEU A 302 -10.19 20.71 17.40
CA LEU A 302 -9.83 22.12 17.59
C LEU A 302 -9.88 22.52 19.08
N ALA A 303 -10.77 21.94 19.88
CA ALA A 303 -10.80 22.19 21.32
C ALA A 303 -9.61 21.53 22.06
N GLU A 304 -9.17 20.36 21.59
CA GLU A 304 -8.03 19.62 22.17
C GLU A 304 -6.66 20.27 21.90
N ILE A 305 -6.55 21.19 20.93
CA ILE A 305 -5.36 22.04 20.78
C ILE A 305 -5.11 22.88 22.05
N GLY A 306 -6.16 23.17 22.83
CA GLY A 306 -6.04 23.87 24.12
C GLY A 306 -5.92 22.95 25.34
N ASP A 307 -5.75 21.64 25.16
CA ASP A 307 -5.68 20.70 26.28
C ASP A 307 -4.40 20.88 27.12
N LYS A 308 -4.46 20.54 28.41
CA LYS A 308 -3.30 20.65 29.30
C LYS A 308 -2.19 19.64 28.97
N ASN A 309 -2.55 18.49 28.41
CA ASN A 309 -1.62 17.43 28.07
C ASN A 309 -1.01 17.65 26.66
N ASP A 310 0.32 17.72 26.59
CA ASP A 310 1.06 17.95 25.36
C ASP A 310 0.95 16.82 24.33
N ASP A 311 0.81 15.56 24.76
CA ASP A 311 0.57 14.44 23.86
C ASP A 311 -0.80 14.57 23.16
N VAL A 312 -1.83 15.00 23.91
CA VAL A 312 -3.18 15.22 23.37
C VAL A 312 -3.18 16.35 22.34
N ARG A 313 -2.48 17.46 22.63
CA ARG A 313 -2.31 18.56 21.68
C ARG A 313 -1.56 18.14 20.41
N ARG A 314 -0.53 17.31 20.55
CA ARG A 314 0.26 16.79 19.42
C ARG A 314 -0.60 15.91 18.50
N GLU A 315 -1.33 14.96 19.07
CA GLU A 315 -2.20 14.06 18.32
C GLU A 315 -3.34 14.83 17.62
N ALA A 316 -3.87 15.87 18.26
CA ALA A 316 -4.85 16.74 17.64
C ALA A 316 -4.31 17.42 16.37
N CYS A 317 -3.06 17.91 16.40
CA CYS A 317 -2.42 18.53 15.24
C CYS A 317 -2.21 17.52 14.09
N ILE A 318 -1.74 16.30 14.40
CA ILE A 318 -1.52 15.23 13.42
C ILE A 318 -2.85 14.83 12.77
N ALA A 319 -3.90 14.64 13.57
CA ALA A 319 -5.23 14.29 13.10
C ALA A 319 -5.78 15.37 12.14
N LEU A 320 -5.68 16.64 12.54
CA LEU A 320 -6.16 17.77 11.74
C LEU A 320 -5.43 17.92 10.41
N GLY A 321 -4.11 17.69 10.37
CA GLY A 321 -3.34 17.69 9.13
C GLY A 321 -3.76 16.60 8.14
N LYS A 322 -4.18 15.44 8.67
CA LYS A 322 -4.61 14.27 7.87
C LYS A 322 -6.07 14.37 7.41
N LEU A 323 -6.90 15.19 8.05
CA LEU A 323 -8.32 15.41 7.72
C LEU A 323 -8.54 16.43 6.58
N SER A 324 -7.57 16.62 5.68
CA SER A 324 -7.54 17.70 4.70
C SER A 324 -8.61 17.60 3.59
N GLY A 325 -9.85 18.01 3.89
CA GLY A 325 -10.95 18.21 2.94
C GLY A 325 -11.18 19.68 2.55
N GLU A 326 -11.80 19.93 1.39
CA GLU A 326 -11.93 21.28 0.78
C GLU A 326 -12.73 22.31 1.59
N ARG A 327 -13.70 21.87 2.42
CA ARG A 327 -14.72 22.77 2.98
C ARG A 327 -14.37 23.44 4.32
N LEU A 328 -13.32 23.01 5.04
CA LEU A 328 -13.10 23.39 6.46
C LEU A 328 -11.73 24.04 6.76
N MET A 329 -10.99 24.41 5.72
CA MET A 329 -9.57 24.77 5.84
C MET A 329 -9.29 26.09 6.58
N SER A 330 -10.25 27.00 6.74
CA SER A 330 -10.00 28.26 7.48
C SER A 330 -9.78 28.04 8.96
N ASN A 331 -10.66 27.28 9.61
CA ASN A 331 -10.65 27.08 11.05
C ASN A 331 -9.52 26.13 11.48
N VAL A 332 -9.23 25.11 10.65
CA VAL A 332 -8.12 24.18 10.90
C VAL A 332 -6.77 24.87 10.81
N ILE A 333 -6.55 25.71 9.78
CA ILE A 333 -5.32 26.49 9.65
C ILE A 333 -5.18 27.46 10.84
N GLY A 334 -6.29 28.10 11.27
CA GLY A 334 -6.28 28.97 12.45
C GLY A 334 -5.86 28.21 13.73
N GLY A 335 -6.41 27.03 13.98
CA GLY A 335 -6.03 26.19 15.11
C GLY A 335 -4.58 25.72 15.05
N LEU A 336 -4.10 25.29 13.88
CA LEU A 336 -2.71 24.87 13.70
C LEU A 336 -1.73 26.04 13.88
N ILE A 337 -2.12 27.27 13.49
CA ILE A 337 -1.30 28.47 13.76
C ILE A 337 -1.14 28.69 15.27
N VAL A 338 -2.19 28.50 16.06
CA VAL A 338 -2.11 28.59 17.53
C VAL A 338 -1.17 27.51 18.09
N ALA A 339 -1.24 26.28 17.57
CA ALA A 339 -0.36 25.18 17.97
C ALA A 339 1.13 25.38 17.61
N LEU A 340 1.45 26.27 16.67
CA LEU A 340 2.84 26.66 16.38
C LEU A 340 3.47 27.49 17.51
N GLU A 341 2.66 28.11 18.35
CA GLU A 341 3.09 28.92 19.49
C GLU A 341 3.09 28.12 20.81
N ASP A 342 2.92 26.80 20.75
CA ASP A 342 2.84 25.93 21.93
C ASP A 342 4.11 25.97 22.81
N GLU A 343 4.03 25.50 24.06
CA GLU A 343 5.21 25.37 24.90
C GLU A 343 6.06 24.15 24.50
N ASN A 344 5.42 23.08 23.99
CA ASN A 344 6.06 21.82 23.66
C ASN A 344 6.53 21.75 22.20
N ASP A 345 7.79 21.35 22.00
CA ASP A 345 8.42 21.29 20.67
C ASP A 345 7.85 20.18 19.78
N GLY A 346 7.36 19.08 20.35
CA GLY A 346 6.68 18.00 19.62
C GLY A 346 5.34 18.45 19.04
N VAL A 347 4.58 19.28 19.77
CA VAL A 347 3.32 19.87 19.29
C VAL A 347 3.60 20.83 18.13
N LYS A 348 4.62 21.68 18.25
CA LYS A 348 5.07 22.57 17.16
C LYS A 348 5.46 21.80 15.91
N ALA A 349 6.19 20.70 16.07
CA ALA A 349 6.60 19.85 14.94
C ALA A 349 5.39 19.23 14.23
N ALA A 350 4.43 18.69 14.99
CA ALA A 350 3.19 18.16 14.45
C ALA A 350 2.36 19.22 13.71
N ALA A 351 2.28 20.44 14.24
CA ALA A 351 1.60 21.56 13.58
C ALA A 351 2.30 21.98 12.28
N CYS A 352 3.64 22.01 12.27
CA CYS A 352 4.43 22.28 11.06
C CYS A 352 4.21 21.21 9.98
N GLU A 353 4.22 19.93 10.37
CA GLU A 353 3.98 18.82 9.45
C GLU A 353 2.56 18.88 8.88
N ALA A 354 1.56 19.10 9.74
CA ALA A 354 0.16 19.23 9.35
C ALA A 354 -0.04 20.34 8.31
N LEU A 355 0.51 21.52 8.54
CA LEU A 355 0.47 22.63 7.58
C LEU A 355 1.20 22.29 6.27
N GLY A 356 2.31 21.55 6.35
CA GLY A 356 3.03 21.03 5.18
C GLY A 356 2.21 20.03 4.36
N ILE A 357 1.48 19.12 5.01
CA ILE A 357 0.57 18.16 4.34
C ILE A 357 -0.56 18.89 3.60
N MET A 358 -1.05 20.00 4.16
CA MET A 358 -2.06 20.84 3.52
C MET A 358 -1.52 21.59 2.27
N GLY A 359 -0.20 21.74 2.15
CA GLY A 359 0.47 22.31 0.97
C GLY A 359 0.03 23.74 0.64
N GLU A 360 -0.19 24.03 -0.65
CA GLU A 360 -0.61 25.36 -1.14
C GLU A 360 -1.84 25.91 -0.41
N LYS A 361 -2.74 25.05 0.05
CA LYS A 361 -3.98 25.42 0.75
C LYS A 361 -3.70 26.07 2.11
N ALA A 362 -2.56 25.76 2.73
CA ALA A 362 -2.07 26.40 3.95
C ALA A 362 -1.26 27.67 3.69
N GLY A 363 -0.99 28.03 2.43
CA GLY A 363 -0.16 29.17 2.01
C GLY A 363 -0.78 30.55 2.23
N ARG A 364 -1.45 30.79 3.36
CA ARG A 364 -1.86 32.14 3.79
C ARG A 364 -0.69 32.86 4.45
N ASP A 365 -0.59 34.17 4.23
CA ASP A 365 0.48 35.03 4.77
C ASP A 365 0.75 34.82 6.27
N ASN A 366 -0.31 34.62 7.07
CA ASN A 366 -0.18 34.38 8.50
C ASN A 366 0.49 33.03 8.84
N ALA A 367 0.17 31.95 8.14
CA ALA A 367 0.79 30.64 8.37
C ALA A 367 2.27 30.65 7.98
N ILE A 368 2.59 31.28 6.85
CA ILE A 368 3.98 31.46 6.39
C ILE A 368 4.78 32.27 7.40
N ARG A 369 4.23 33.39 7.89
CA ARG A 369 4.89 34.26 8.88
C ARG A 369 5.21 33.53 10.18
N VAL A 370 4.26 32.76 10.73
CA VAL A 370 4.45 32.05 12.00
C VAL A 370 5.42 30.89 11.84
N LEU A 371 5.36 30.13 10.72
CA LEU A 371 6.36 29.09 10.41
C LEU A 371 7.78 29.67 10.34
N MET A 372 7.96 30.83 9.72
CA MET A 372 9.27 31.50 9.69
C MET A 372 9.76 31.92 11.07
N HIS A 373 8.87 32.37 11.94
CA HIS A 373 9.21 32.71 13.32
C HIS A 373 9.66 31.47 14.11
N VAL A 374 8.97 30.33 13.93
CA VAL A 374 9.34 29.05 14.57
C VAL A 374 10.70 28.55 14.09
N ILE A 375 11.02 28.67 12.80
CA ILE A 375 12.34 28.31 12.23
C ILE A 375 13.48 29.04 12.95
N TRP A 376 13.25 30.31 13.31
CA TRP A 376 14.26 31.13 13.97
C TRP A 376 14.42 30.77 15.45
N ILE A 377 13.31 30.67 16.18
CA ILE A 377 13.32 30.50 17.63
C ILE A 377 13.68 29.08 18.04
N ASN A 378 13.21 28.07 17.30
CA ASN A 378 13.27 26.69 17.75
C ASN A 378 14.16 25.84 16.82
N PRO A 379 15.40 25.49 17.23
CA PRO A 379 16.30 24.66 16.43
C PRO A 379 15.82 23.22 16.26
N VAL A 380 15.03 22.66 17.19
CA VAL A 380 14.53 21.28 17.15
C VAL A 380 13.48 21.12 16.05
N VAL A 381 12.61 22.11 15.90
CA VAL A 381 11.49 22.08 14.95
C VAL A 381 11.87 22.68 13.60
N ARG A 382 13.06 23.29 13.52
CA ARG A 382 13.56 24.01 12.35
C ARG A 382 13.46 23.20 11.08
N ASP A 383 13.94 21.96 11.08
CA ASP A 383 13.95 21.11 9.88
C ASP A 383 12.53 20.74 9.42
N VAL A 384 11.64 20.41 10.35
CA VAL A 384 10.24 20.08 10.06
C VAL A 384 9.48 21.31 9.54
N ALA A 385 9.68 22.48 10.15
CA ALA A 385 9.10 23.74 9.71
C ALA A 385 9.61 24.15 8.32
N CYS A 386 10.89 23.91 8.05
CA CYS A 386 11.51 24.10 6.75
C CYS A 386 10.89 23.20 5.67
N GLU A 387 10.72 21.91 5.96
CA GLU A 387 10.05 20.98 5.04
C GLU A 387 8.59 21.33 4.81
N GLY A 388 7.88 21.78 5.87
CA GLY A 388 6.53 22.31 5.78
C GLY A 388 6.45 23.50 4.82
N LEU A 389 7.35 24.48 4.97
CA LEU A 389 7.43 25.63 4.06
C LEU A 389 7.75 25.24 2.62
N VAL A 390 8.60 24.23 2.39
CA VAL A 390 8.90 23.72 1.04
C VAL A 390 7.64 23.11 0.40
N LYS A 391 6.84 22.38 1.18
CA LYS A 391 5.57 21.79 0.70
C LYS A 391 4.48 22.85 0.47
N ILE A 392 4.42 23.88 1.32
CA ILE A 392 3.49 25.01 1.16
C ILE A 392 3.88 25.87 -0.04
N GLY A 393 5.17 26.13 -0.22
CA GLY A 393 5.75 26.93 -1.30
C GLY A 393 5.76 26.24 -2.66
N GLN A 394 4.70 25.50 -3.00
CA GLN A 394 4.46 24.98 -4.35
C GLN A 394 3.38 25.87 -4.99
N ASN A 395 3.67 26.43 -6.18
CA ASN A 395 2.79 27.33 -6.96
C ASN A 395 2.60 28.76 -6.40
N THR A 396 1.37 29.17 -6.05
CA THR A 396 1.03 30.58 -5.76
C THR A 396 1.70 31.11 -4.50
N ALA A 397 1.94 30.23 -3.52
CA ALA A 397 2.60 30.59 -2.26
C ALA A 397 4.13 30.70 -2.39
N VAL A 398 4.74 30.29 -3.51
CA VAL A 398 6.21 30.33 -3.74
C VAL A 398 6.77 31.75 -3.49
N ALA A 399 6.12 32.78 -4.04
CA ALA A 399 6.58 34.16 -3.91
C ALA A 399 6.52 34.66 -2.46
N ALA A 400 5.45 34.33 -1.74
CA ALA A 400 5.29 34.71 -0.34
C ALA A 400 6.33 34.02 0.55
N VAL A 401 6.59 32.73 0.32
CA VAL A 401 7.62 31.98 1.05
C VAL A 401 9.02 32.51 0.75
N ILE A 402 9.37 32.77 -0.52
CA ILE A 402 10.69 33.33 -0.89
C ILE A 402 10.89 34.71 -0.27
N LYS A 403 9.91 35.61 -0.40
CA LYS A 403 9.96 36.95 0.20
C LYS A 403 10.14 36.88 1.71
N GLY A 404 9.50 35.90 2.35
CA GLY A 404 9.70 35.59 3.75
C GLY A 404 11.13 35.16 4.06
N LEU A 405 11.63 34.12 3.39
CA LEU A 405 12.98 33.58 3.61
C LEU A 405 14.07 34.65 3.44
N LEU A 406 13.94 35.54 2.47
CA LEU A 406 14.89 36.64 2.21
C LEU A 406 14.96 37.69 3.34
N CYS A 407 13.99 37.70 4.26
CA CYS A 407 14.02 38.56 5.45
C CYS A 407 14.80 37.94 6.63
N LEU A 408 15.23 36.67 6.52
CA LEU A 408 15.99 35.98 7.57
C LEU A 408 17.49 36.32 7.48
N LYS A 409 18.15 36.39 8.65
CA LYS A 409 19.59 36.74 8.74
C LYS A 409 20.55 35.57 8.50
N ASP A 410 20.07 34.32 8.53
CA ASP A 410 20.92 33.12 8.35
C ASP A 410 21.05 32.77 6.86
N SER A 411 22.17 33.18 6.25
CA SER A 411 22.40 33.04 4.82
C SER A 411 22.54 31.58 4.36
N GLU A 412 23.03 30.68 5.22
CA GLU A 412 23.26 29.28 4.85
C GLU A 412 21.96 28.49 4.82
N LEU A 413 21.12 28.64 5.85
CA LEU A 413 19.81 28.01 5.90
C LEU A 413 18.91 28.53 4.77
N VAL A 414 18.88 29.85 4.59
CA VAL A 414 18.10 30.50 3.53
C VAL A 414 18.51 30.00 2.15
N ALA A 415 19.81 29.91 1.87
CA ALA A 415 20.30 29.37 0.59
C ALA A 415 19.86 27.92 0.35
N LYS A 416 19.96 27.05 1.37
CA LYS A 416 19.54 25.64 1.28
C LYS A 416 18.04 25.50 1.00
N LEU A 417 17.20 26.29 1.66
CA LEU A 417 15.75 26.26 1.49
C LEU A 417 15.30 26.86 0.17
N LEU A 418 15.84 28.02 -0.21
CA LEU A 418 15.58 28.63 -1.51
C LEU A 418 15.93 27.65 -2.64
N ARG A 419 17.08 26.97 -2.53
CA ARG A 419 17.47 25.93 -3.51
C ARG A 419 16.44 24.80 -3.58
N LYS A 420 16.02 24.25 -2.43
CA LYS A 420 15.02 23.16 -2.39
C LYS A 420 13.68 23.60 -2.98
N ILE A 421 13.20 24.81 -2.66
CA ILE A 421 11.94 25.35 -3.17
C ILE A 421 12.03 25.53 -4.69
N LEU A 422 13.02 26.26 -5.18
CA LEU A 422 13.18 26.55 -6.61
C LEU A 422 13.34 25.28 -7.47
N ILE A 423 13.95 24.22 -6.94
CA ILE A 423 14.02 22.92 -7.61
C ILE A 423 12.66 22.20 -7.58
N SER A 424 12.02 22.14 -6.42
CA SER A 424 10.79 21.37 -6.19
C SER A 424 9.53 22.01 -6.79
N SER A 425 9.51 23.34 -6.94
CA SER A 425 8.38 24.06 -7.50
C SER A 425 8.17 23.70 -8.98
N PRO A 426 6.95 23.35 -9.40
CA PRO A 426 6.66 22.97 -10.78
C PRO A 426 6.67 24.16 -11.73
N SER A 427 6.32 25.36 -11.24
CA SER A 427 6.43 26.63 -11.98
C SER A 427 7.01 27.74 -11.11
N LEU A 428 7.83 28.60 -11.73
CA LEU A 428 8.37 29.83 -11.13
C LEU A 428 7.63 31.09 -11.61
N SER A 429 6.56 30.94 -12.40
CA SER A 429 5.78 32.06 -12.97
C SER A 429 5.07 32.93 -11.93
N HIS A 430 4.96 32.48 -10.68
CA HIS A 430 4.30 33.24 -9.62
C HIS A 430 5.23 34.22 -8.89
N ILE A 431 6.53 34.23 -9.20
CA ILE A 431 7.50 35.12 -8.56
C ILE A 431 7.42 36.51 -9.21
N ASP A 432 7.16 37.54 -8.40
CA ASP A 432 7.08 38.92 -8.86
C ASP A 432 8.47 39.56 -9.07
N SER A 433 8.49 40.67 -9.82
CA SER A 433 9.73 41.40 -10.15
C SER A 433 10.51 41.85 -8.90
N ASN A 434 9.80 42.23 -7.84
CA ASN A 434 10.40 42.69 -6.59
C ASN A 434 11.10 41.54 -5.82
N THR A 435 10.48 40.37 -5.79
CA THR A 435 11.05 39.17 -5.16
C THR A 435 12.25 38.67 -5.96
N LEU A 436 12.22 38.78 -7.29
CA LEU A 436 13.36 38.47 -8.15
C LEU A 436 14.55 39.41 -7.90
N SER A 437 14.31 40.72 -7.81
CA SER A 437 15.37 41.69 -7.48
C SER A 437 16.00 41.42 -6.11
N LYS A 438 15.20 41.06 -5.10
CA LYS A 438 15.74 40.73 -3.77
C LYS A 438 16.51 39.42 -3.75
N LEU A 439 16.04 38.42 -4.50
CA LEU A 439 16.76 37.16 -4.68
C LEU A 439 18.11 37.40 -5.36
N PHE A 440 18.12 38.34 -6.31
CA PHE A 440 19.32 38.81 -7.00
C PHE A 440 20.27 39.59 -6.07
N GLU A 441 19.77 40.51 -5.24
CA GLU A 441 20.57 41.24 -4.25
C GLU A 441 21.20 40.29 -3.23
N PHE A 442 20.41 39.39 -2.64
CA PHE A 442 20.89 38.35 -1.72
C PHE A 442 22.01 37.51 -2.33
N SER A 443 21.93 37.24 -3.63
CA SER A 443 22.93 36.42 -4.30
C SER A 443 24.26 37.16 -4.60
N ASN A 444 24.21 38.49 -4.79
CA ASN A 444 25.40 39.32 -4.99
C ASN A 444 26.13 39.60 -3.69
N ASP A 445 25.42 39.80 -2.59
CA ASP A 445 26.01 40.12 -1.29
C ASP A 445 26.81 38.96 -0.68
N TYR A 446 26.47 37.70 -1.02
CA TYR A 446 27.04 36.51 -0.38
C TYR A 446 27.91 35.63 -1.29
N HIS A 447 28.14 36.00 -2.57
CA HIS A 447 28.96 35.24 -3.54
C HIS A 447 28.63 33.73 -3.64
N ASP A 448 27.41 33.32 -3.31
CA ASP A 448 27.04 31.92 -3.05
C ASP A 448 26.24 31.25 -4.20
N TRP A 449 26.24 31.86 -5.39
CA TRP A 449 25.49 31.36 -6.57
C TRP A 449 25.80 29.92 -6.98
N TRP A 450 27.00 29.42 -6.66
CA TRP A 450 27.40 28.04 -6.89
C TRP A 450 26.43 27.05 -6.21
N ARG A 451 25.82 27.41 -5.07
CA ARG A 451 24.82 26.59 -4.36
C ARG A 451 23.55 26.37 -5.18
N PHE A 452 23.24 27.28 -6.09
CA PHE A 452 22.04 27.22 -6.90
C PHE A 452 22.24 26.55 -8.26
N ARG A 453 23.44 26.06 -8.61
CA ARG A 453 23.83 25.51 -9.93
C ARG A 453 22.91 24.42 -10.50
N ASP A 454 22.19 23.73 -9.63
CA ASP A 454 21.35 22.59 -10.00
C ASP A 454 19.92 22.99 -10.38
N ILE A 455 19.56 24.27 -10.31
CA ILE A 455 18.29 24.76 -10.81
C ILE A 455 18.27 24.67 -12.36
N PRO A 456 17.25 24.04 -12.97
CA PRO A 456 17.16 23.99 -14.42
C PRO A 456 16.98 25.40 -15.01
N LEU A 457 17.92 25.82 -15.87
CA LEU A 457 17.83 27.13 -16.54
C LEU A 457 16.56 27.23 -17.40
N GLU A 458 16.09 26.10 -17.94
CA GLU A 458 14.80 25.97 -18.61
C GLU A 458 13.64 26.52 -17.79
N LYS A 459 13.58 26.23 -16.49
CA LYS A 459 12.48 26.70 -15.62
C LYS A 459 12.45 28.23 -15.52
N MET A 460 13.62 28.88 -15.49
CA MET A 460 13.72 30.34 -15.46
C MET A 460 13.28 30.96 -16.79
N ILE A 461 13.63 30.32 -17.91
CA ILE A 461 13.26 30.77 -19.26
C ILE A 461 11.75 30.58 -19.49
N ILE A 462 11.17 29.48 -19.02
CA ILE A 462 9.72 29.25 -19.02
C ILE A 462 9.01 30.30 -18.14
N ALA A 463 9.55 30.61 -16.96
CA ALA A 463 8.99 31.65 -16.12
C ALA A 463 9.05 33.04 -16.78
N TYR A 464 10.14 33.38 -17.45
CA TYR A 464 10.23 34.61 -18.26
C TYR A 464 9.18 34.63 -19.38
N ARG A 465 9.03 33.52 -20.11
CA ARG A 465 8.04 33.37 -21.19
C ARG A 465 6.63 33.65 -20.69
N ASP A 466 6.28 33.08 -19.54
CA ASP A 466 4.93 33.07 -19.03
C ASP A 466 4.60 34.39 -18.28
N THR A 467 5.59 35.03 -17.65
CA THR A 467 5.41 36.27 -16.86
C THR A 467 5.72 37.56 -17.62
N LYS A 468 6.57 37.49 -18.64
CA LYS A 468 7.12 38.64 -19.38
C LYS A 468 7.82 39.68 -18.50
N VAL A 469 8.26 39.29 -17.30
CA VAL A 469 8.98 40.18 -16.37
C VAL A 469 10.45 40.28 -16.77
N VAL A 470 10.89 41.50 -17.12
CA VAL A 470 12.27 41.78 -17.59
C VAL A 470 13.34 41.39 -16.56
N GLY A 471 13.02 41.40 -15.26
CA GLY A 471 13.95 40.98 -14.20
C GLY A 471 14.48 39.55 -14.36
N TRP A 472 13.73 38.65 -15.01
CA TRP A 472 14.21 37.32 -15.34
C TRP A 472 15.36 37.34 -16.35
N CYS A 473 15.40 38.29 -17.29
CA CYS A 473 16.48 38.36 -18.28
C CYS A 473 17.85 38.52 -17.62
N SER A 474 17.96 39.43 -16.64
CA SER A 474 19.20 39.66 -15.90
C SER A 474 19.65 38.43 -15.11
N ILE A 475 18.69 37.74 -14.47
CA ILE A 475 18.95 36.51 -13.72
C ILE A 475 19.38 35.38 -14.67
N ILE A 476 18.71 35.21 -15.81
CA ILE A 476 19.04 34.20 -16.82
C ILE A 476 20.47 34.40 -17.35
N VAL A 477 20.85 35.65 -17.66
CA VAL A 477 22.20 35.97 -18.13
C VAL A 477 23.23 35.60 -17.09
N LEU A 478 23.10 36.10 -15.86
CA LEU A 478 24.07 35.86 -14.80
C LEU A 478 24.15 34.38 -14.40
N TYR A 479 23.01 33.70 -14.34
CA TYR A 479 22.96 32.28 -14.02
C TYR A 479 23.56 31.41 -15.13
N SER A 480 23.35 31.76 -16.40
CA SER A 480 24.00 31.09 -17.53
C SER A 480 25.54 31.23 -17.48
N GLN A 481 26.03 32.41 -17.09
CA GLN A 481 27.45 32.70 -16.90
C GLN A 481 28.06 31.85 -15.78
N ILE A 482 27.43 31.85 -14.59
CA ILE A 482 27.94 31.12 -13.42
C ILE A 482 27.92 29.60 -13.65
N THR A 483 26.91 29.09 -14.36
CA THR A 483 26.76 27.65 -14.58
C THR A 483 27.52 27.12 -15.78
N GLY A 484 28.11 28.00 -16.61
CA GLY A 484 28.83 27.65 -17.84
C GLY A 484 27.92 27.04 -18.91
N ARG A 485 26.64 27.44 -18.95
CA ARG A 485 25.66 26.91 -19.91
C ARG A 485 25.56 27.83 -21.12
N ALA A 486 25.73 27.28 -22.33
CA ALA A 486 25.56 28.05 -23.55
C ALA A 486 24.07 28.20 -23.91
N VAL A 487 23.66 29.40 -24.33
CA VAL A 487 22.28 29.70 -24.71
C VAL A 487 22.25 30.23 -26.15
N THR A 488 21.48 29.59 -27.01
CA THR A 488 21.21 30.05 -28.37
C THR A 488 19.79 30.59 -28.45
N ILE A 489 19.66 31.85 -28.86
CA ILE A 489 18.37 32.51 -29.04
C ILE A 489 18.08 32.61 -30.54
N MET A 490 16.96 32.03 -30.97
CA MET A 490 16.40 32.08 -32.32
C MET A 490 15.06 32.82 -32.28
N GLU A 491 14.49 33.17 -33.43
CA GLU A 491 13.29 34.02 -33.54
C GLU A 491 12.16 33.64 -32.57
N GLN A 492 11.79 32.36 -32.47
CA GLN A 492 10.74 31.88 -31.55
C GLN A 492 11.17 30.69 -30.68
N LYS A 493 12.48 30.46 -30.54
CA LYS A 493 13.00 29.31 -29.79
C LYS A 493 14.28 29.66 -29.07
N ILE A 494 14.42 29.17 -27.84
CA ILE A 494 15.65 29.26 -27.06
C ILE A 494 16.17 27.86 -26.80
N ILE A 495 17.43 27.64 -27.13
CA ILE A 495 18.11 26.35 -26.95
C ILE A 495 19.17 26.52 -25.86
N ILE A 496 19.12 25.64 -24.86
CA ILE A 496 20.07 25.59 -23.75
C ILE A 496 20.95 24.36 -23.94
N TYR A 497 22.25 24.55 -23.88
CA TYR A 497 23.26 23.50 -23.95
C TYR A 497 23.88 23.32 -22.57
N GLY A 498 23.68 22.14 -21.97
CA GLY A 498 24.36 21.69 -20.76
C GLY A 498 25.44 20.65 -21.06
N ASN A 499 26.07 20.11 -20.01
CA ASN A 499 27.19 19.17 -20.13
C ASN A 499 26.85 17.89 -20.94
N ASP A 500 25.60 17.40 -20.89
CA ASP A 500 25.19 16.17 -21.60
C ASP A 500 23.76 16.22 -22.20
N MET A 501 23.06 17.37 -22.13
CA MET A 501 21.66 17.49 -22.59
C MET A 501 21.38 18.81 -23.30
N LYS A 502 20.57 18.73 -24.38
CA LYS A 502 20.06 19.87 -25.15
C LYS A 502 18.57 20.06 -24.84
N THR A 503 18.22 21.21 -24.29
CA THR A 503 16.82 21.56 -23.98
C THR A 503 16.36 22.70 -24.89
N THR A 504 15.16 22.58 -25.46
CA THR A 504 14.58 23.61 -26.35
C THR A 504 13.28 24.16 -25.76
N VAL A 505 13.22 25.47 -25.52
CA VAL A 505 12.03 26.18 -25.04
C VAL A 505 11.45 27.00 -26.19
N SER A 506 10.17 26.79 -26.51
CA SER A 506 9.45 27.58 -27.51
C SER A 506 8.94 28.89 -26.90
N MET A 507 9.11 29.98 -27.62
CA MET A 507 8.65 31.33 -27.26
C MET A 507 7.46 31.77 -28.11
N PRO A 508 6.47 32.47 -27.53
CA PRO A 508 5.27 32.89 -28.24
C PRO A 508 5.50 34.11 -29.14
N THR A 509 6.48 34.96 -28.85
CA THR A 509 6.78 36.18 -29.63
C THR A 509 8.28 36.43 -29.77
N CYS A 510 8.68 37.04 -30.88
CA CYS A 510 10.09 37.41 -31.13
C CYS A 510 10.59 38.51 -30.19
N GLU A 511 9.68 39.35 -29.67
CA GLU A 511 10.01 40.45 -28.73
C GLU A 511 10.66 39.93 -27.43
N LEU A 512 10.18 38.80 -26.91
CA LEU A 512 10.77 38.18 -25.71
C LEU A 512 12.19 37.65 -25.98
N CYS A 513 12.41 37.10 -27.17
CA CYS A 513 13.74 36.69 -27.60
C CYS A 513 14.67 37.91 -27.76
N ASP A 514 14.16 39.02 -28.30
CA ASP A 514 14.91 40.26 -28.52
C ASP A 514 15.30 40.95 -27.20
N ASP A 515 14.41 40.97 -26.21
CA ASP A 515 14.70 41.54 -24.88
C ASP A 515 15.78 40.74 -24.14
N LEU A 516 15.72 39.41 -24.22
CA LEU A 516 16.76 38.55 -23.66
C LEU A 516 18.09 38.76 -24.41
N LEU A 517 18.07 38.82 -25.75
CA LEU A 517 19.24 39.09 -26.59
C LEU A 517 19.89 40.44 -26.27
N ARG A 518 19.09 41.49 -26.08
CA ARG A 518 19.59 42.82 -25.68
C ARG A 518 20.28 42.75 -24.33
N THR A 519 19.70 42.04 -23.37
CA THR A 519 20.27 41.89 -22.03
C THR A 519 21.61 41.13 -22.07
N PHE A 520 21.68 40.01 -22.82
CA PHE A 520 22.95 39.31 -23.06
C PHE A 520 24.00 40.20 -23.76
N SER A 521 23.58 41.03 -24.71
CA SER A 521 24.48 41.93 -25.45
C SER A 521 25.02 43.04 -24.56
N ASN A 522 24.22 43.56 -23.63
CA ASN A 522 24.62 44.61 -22.69
C ASN A 522 25.61 44.10 -21.62
N HIS A 523 25.57 42.82 -21.27
CA HIS A 523 26.50 42.19 -20.33
C HIS A 523 27.81 41.68 -20.97
N ARG A 524 28.01 41.84 -22.29
CA ARG A 524 29.24 41.41 -23.02
C ARG A 524 30.54 42.08 -22.55
N THR A 525 30.47 43.22 -21.88
CA THR A 525 31.66 43.97 -21.44
C THR A 525 32.29 43.41 -20.16
N SER A 526 31.67 42.40 -19.54
CA SER A 526 32.17 41.75 -18.32
C SER A 526 32.49 40.28 -18.64
N PHE A 527 33.79 39.98 -18.78
CA PHE A 527 34.40 38.65 -18.97
C PHE A 527 34.41 38.07 -20.39
N PHE A 528 35.58 37.53 -20.76
CA PHE A 528 36.13 37.33 -22.10
C PHE A 528 35.28 36.47 -23.05
N ALA A 529 35.04 36.98 -24.26
CA ALA A 529 34.68 36.15 -25.40
C ALA A 529 35.95 35.51 -25.97
N TYR A 530 36.07 34.17 -25.95
CA TYR A 530 37.10 33.44 -26.69
C TYR A 530 36.51 32.61 -27.82
N ASP A 531 36.99 32.91 -29.03
CA ASP A 531 36.83 32.16 -30.27
C ASP A 531 37.47 30.77 -30.19
N LYS A 532 36.77 29.78 -29.64
CA LYS A 532 37.19 28.38 -29.77
C LYS A 532 36.03 27.38 -29.71
N ILE A 533 35.04 27.54 -30.57
CA ILE A 533 34.17 26.43 -31.02
C ILE A 533 34.16 26.44 -32.54
N ALA A 534 35.32 26.15 -33.13
CA ALA A 534 35.48 25.85 -34.54
C ALA A 534 36.19 24.50 -34.64
N SER A 535 35.48 23.42 -34.30
CA SER A 535 35.94 22.07 -34.66
C SER A 535 34.87 21.01 -34.89
N ASP A 536 33.56 21.28 -34.72
CA ASP A 536 32.52 20.26 -34.92
C ASP A 536 31.36 20.70 -35.84
N GLY A 537 31.65 21.27 -37.00
CA GLY A 537 30.67 21.34 -38.11
C GLY A 537 29.40 22.19 -37.88
N ILE A 538 29.32 22.98 -36.81
CA ILE A 538 28.19 23.90 -36.51
C ILE A 538 28.38 25.28 -37.21
N GLY A 539 29.52 25.47 -37.92
CA GLY A 539 29.98 26.72 -38.54
C GLY A 539 29.00 27.44 -39.47
N GLU A 540 28.21 26.70 -40.24
CA GLU A 540 27.31 27.31 -41.23
C GLU A 540 25.90 27.62 -40.69
N THR A 541 25.51 27.04 -39.55
CA THR A 541 24.26 27.42 -38.87
C THR A 541 24.46 28.58 -37.88
N LEU A 542 25.72 28.82 -37.46
CA LEU A 542 26.16 29.85 -36.52
C LEU A 542 25.93 31.30 -36.98
N VAL A 543 25.83 31.54 -38.29
CA VAL A 543 25.61 32.90 -38.84
C VAL A 543 24.15 33.34 -38.76
N LYS A 544 23.19 32.39 -38.64
CA LYS A 544 21.76 32.70 -38.46
C LYS A 544 21.30 32.68 -37.00
N SER A 545 22.03 32.02 -36.09
CA SER A 545 21.69 31.92 -34.69
C SER A 545 22.59 32.81 -33.83
N ARG A 546 22.03 33.86 -33.19
CA ARG A 546 22.76 34.71 -32.24
C ARG A 546 23.07 33.90 -30.97
N ILE A 547 24.18 33.17 -30.96
CA ILE A 547 24.63 32.41 -29.77
C ILE A 547 25.22 33.40 -28.77
N CYS A 548 24.72 33.37 -27.54
CA CYS A 548 25.32 34.04 -26.40
C CYS A 548 26.07 32.99 -25.60
N THR A 549 27.34 32.77 -25.96
CA THR A 549 28.22 31.82 -25.28
C THR A 549 28.96 32.55 -24.16
N VAL A 550 28.92 32.00 -22.96
CA VAL A 550 29.86 32.33 -21.90
C VAL A 550 30.64 31.04 -21.67
N MET A 551 31.91 31.01 -22.09
CA MET A 551 32.86 29.99 -21.68
C MET A 551 33.74 30.57 -20.59
#